data_AF-A0A8J6LGC6-F1
#
_entry.id   AF-A0A8J6LGC6-F1
#
_cell.length_a   1.000
_cell.length_b   1.000
_cell.length_c   1.000
_cell.angle_alpha   90.00
_cell.angle_beta   90.00
_cell.angle_gamma   90.00
#
_symmetry.space_group_name_H-M   'P 1'
#
loop_
_entity.id
_entity.type
_entity.pdbx_description
1 polymer ?
#
loop_
_entity_poly.entity_id
_entity_poly.type
_entity_poly.pdbx_seq_one_letter_code
_entity_poly.pdbx_strand_id
1 'polypeptide(L)'
;MCHFRKRYLPRLVYLERVVKETLRLFPVAACLGRLLDKDIVTSNYTLPKGCECLIPIMYIHRDPNIWEHPLEFNPDRFLPEEVSKRHPYSYLPFSGGPRSCIGFKYAMMAMKTAICTVVRHYKVSTELKSLTDVDFVPGVVLKPSRGYRIGLQPPSVNVLTRVLHRRWRLEIGKMALYITFPVALFHYFNQPELFEDWVVKTKRELYPPEDTPEQRQFLTAIQKIKTQQEADRLKALEKNATN
;
A
#
# COMPACT_ATOMS: atom_id res chain seq x y z
N MET A 1 17.33 -24.25 -15.34
CA MET A 1 16.36 -23.56 -14.44
C MET A 1 16.19 -22.11 -14.91
N CYS A 2 14.99 -21.66 -15.26
CA CYS A 2 14.75 -20.27 -15.70
C CYS A 2 14.89 -19.28 -14.53
N HIS A 3 15.90 -18.43 -14.51
CA HIS A 3 16.06 -17.39 -13.47
C HIS A 3 14.98 -16.30 -13.64
N PHE A 4 14.14 -16.07 -12.63
CA PHE A 4 13.10 -15.04 -12.65
C PHE A 4 13.74 -13.65 -12.56
N ARG A 5 13.54 -12.83 -13.61
CA ARG A 5 14.04 -11.45 -13.69
C ARG A 5 12.87 -10.47 -13.75
N LYS A 6 13.08 -9.25 -13.26
CA LYS A 6 12.13 -8.11 -13.29
C LYS A 6 11.45 -7.93 -14.65
N ARG A 7 12.18 -8.13 -15.76
CA ARG A 7 11.66 -8.00 -17.14
C ARG A 7 10.49 -8.93 -17.48
N TYR A 8 10.27 -10.01 -16.72
CA TYR A 8 9.14 -10.90 -16.94
C TYR A 8 7.86 -10.44 -16.22
N LEU A 9 7.95 -9.54 -15.24
CA LEU A 9 6.78 -9.07 -14.49
C LEU A 9 5.68 -8.49 -15.39
N PRO A 10 5.97 -7.66 -16.41
CA PRO A 10 4.94 -7.16 -17.32
C PRO A 10 4.24 -8.27 -18.13
N ARG A 11 4.90 -9.42 -18.34
CA ARG A 11 4.35 -10.54 -19.11
C ARG A 11 3.42 -11.44 -18.30
N LEU A 12 3.38 -11.29 -16.97
CA LEU A 12 2.49 -12.07 -16.09
C LEU A 12 1.06 -11.50 -16.10
N VAL A 13 0.44 -11.44 -17.28
CA VAL A 13 -0.86 -10.79 -17.51
C VAL A 13 -1.98 -11.51 -16.77
N TYR A 14 -2.03 -12.84 -16.82
CA TYR A 14 -3.02 -13.62 -16.08
C TYR A 14 -2.89 -13.44 -14.56
N LEU A 15 -1.66 -13.49 -14.04
CA LEU A 15 -1.41 -13.26 -12.61
C LEU A 15 -1.82 -11.85 -12.19
N GLU A 16 -1.62 -10.85 -13.04
CA GLU A 16 -2.08 -9.50 -12.76
C GLU A 16 -3.60 -9.42 -12.66
N ARG A 17 -4.32 -10.11 -13.55
CA ARG A 17 -5.79 -10.21 -13.50
C ARG A 17 -6.27 -10.92 -12.24
N VAL A 18 -5.60 -12.00 -11.83
CA VAL A 18 -5.84 -12.70 -10.55
C VAL A 18 -5.67 -11.73 -9.38
N VAL A 19 -4.57 -10.98 -9.31
CA VAL A 19 -4.33 -10.00 -8.25
C VAL A 19 -5.41 -8.91 -8.23
N LYS A 20 -5.82 -8.41 -9.41
CA LYS A 20 -6.88 -7.40 -9.50
C LYS A 20 -8.22 -7.93 -9.00
N GLU A 21 -8.58 -9.16 -9.35
CA GLU A 21 -9.81 -9.80 -8.87
C GLU A 21 -9.78 -10.08 -7.37
N THR A 22 -8.61 -10.47 -6.81
CA THR A 22 -8.44 -10.59 -5.36
C THR A 22 -8.67 -9.23 -4.67
N LEU A 23 -8.10 -8.14 -5.20
CA LEU A 23 -8.28 -6.80 -4.62
C LEU A 23 -9.70 -6.24 -4.80
N ARG A 24 -10.44 -6.71 -5.81
CA ARG A 24 -11.85 -6.39 -5.97
C ARG A 24 -12.67 -7.00 -4.84
N LEU A 25 -12.56 -8.31 -4.66
CA LEU A 25 -13.32 -9.05 -3.66
C LEU A 25 -12.87 -8.71 -2.22
N PHE A 26 -11.58 -8.49 -2.03
CA PHE A 26 -10.94 -8.23 -0.74
C PHE A 26 -10.12 -6.93 -0.78
N PRO A 27 -10.79 -5.76 -0.86
CA PRO A 27 -10.08 -4.49 -0.88
C PRO A 27 -9.39 -4.25 0.46
N VAL A 28 -8.17 -3.72 0.41
CA VAL A 28 -7.38 -3.40 1.63
C VAL A 28 -8.12 -2.39 2.50
N ALA A 29 -8.71 -1.35 1.90
CA ALA A 29 -9.61 -0.41 2.56
C ALA A 29 -11.05 -0.66 2.10
N ALA A 30 -11.94 -1.02 3.03
CA ALA A 30 -13.34 -1.30 2.70
C ALA A 30 -14.14 -0.04 2.35
N CYS A 31 -13.74 1.11 2.91
CA CYS A 31 -14.34 2.41 2.62
C CYS A 31 -13.29 3.53 2.69
N LEU A 32 -13.59 4.69 2.11
CA LEU A 32 -12.76 5.91 2.20
C LEU A 32 -13.62 7.09 2.64
N GLY A 33 -13.23 7.76 3.72
CA GLY A 33 -13.86 9.00 4.19
C GLY A 33 -13.28 10.25 3.51
N ARG A 34 -14.12 11.26 3.28
CA ARG A 34 -13.75 12.60 2.81
C ARG A 34 -14.56 13.64 3.57
N LEU A 35 -13.90 14.66 4.11
CA LEU A 35 -14.57 15.85 4.63
C LEU A 35 -14.66 16.89 3.51
N LEU A 36 -15.85 17.40 3.26
CA LEU A 36 -16.06 18.40 2.21
C LEU A 36 -15.64 19.79 2.69
N ASP A 37 -14.74 20.43 1.95
CA ASP A 37 -14.25 21.79 2.19
C ASP A 37 -15.15 22.87 1.57
N LYS A 38 -16.01 22.48 0.63
CA LYS A 38 -17.00 23.30 -0.06
C LYS A 38 -18.20 22.46 -0.47
N ASP A 39 -19.28 23.13 -0.84
CA ASP A 39 -20.46 22.48 -1.40
C ASP A 39 -20.11 21.81 -2.74
N ILE A 40 -20.56 20.57 -2.92
CA ILE A 40 -20.40 19.81 -4.15
C ILE A 40 -21.78 19.54 -4.75
N VAL A 41 -22.03 20.12 -5.91
CA VAL A 41 -23.24 19.85 -6.69
C VAL A 41 -22.99 18.62 -7.57
N THR A 42 -23.75 17.57 -7.32
CA THR A 42 -23.84 16.38 -8.17
C THR A 42 -25.08 16.47 -9.06
N SER A 43 -25.28 15.51 -9.97
CA SER A 43 -26.41 15.51 -10.91
C SER A 43 -27.78 15.63 -10.24
N ASN A 44 -27.93 15.06 -9.03
CA ASN A 44 -29.22 14.92 -8.36
C ASN A 44 -29.23 15.56 -6.96
N TYR A 45 -28.07 15.90 -6.39
CA TYR A 45 -27.94 16.31 -4.99
C TYR A 45 -26.84 17.35 -4.79
N THR A 46 -27.02 18.24 -3.84
CA THR A 46 -25.96 19.12 -3.33
C THR A 46 -25.46 18.57 -2.00
N LEU A 47 -24.18 18.22 -1.96
CA LEU A 47 -23.50 17.80 -0.74
C LEU A 47 -22.93 19.05 -0.05
N PRO A 48 -23.38 19.39 1.16
CA PRO A 48 -22.96 20.63 1.82
C PRO A 48 -21.52 20.54 2.36
N LYS A 49 -20.86 21.69 2.41
CA LYS A 49 -19.58 21.88 3.11
C LYS A 49 -19.67 21.39 4.54
N GLY A 50 -18.59 20.77 5.02
CA GLY A 50 -18.51 20.21 6.37
C GLY A 50 -19.14 18.83 6.52
N CYS A 51 -19.79 18.30 5.48
CA CYS A 51 -20.28 16.92 5.47
C CYS A 51 -19.13 15.92 5.31
N GLU A 52 -19.21 14.80 6.04
CA GLU A 52 -18.37 13.63 5.80
C GLU A 52 -19.00 12.70 4.78
N CYS A 53 -18.33 12.53 3.65
CA CYS A 53 -18.71 11.59 2.61
C CYS A 53 -17.94 10.28 2.77
N LEU A 54 -18.65 9.16 2.82
CA LEU A 54 -18.06 7.83 2.84
C LEU A 54 -18.21 7.19 1.47
N ILE A 55 -17.09 6.76 0.87
CA ILE A 55 -17.07 6.00 -0.38
C ILE A 55 -17.00 4.51 -0.03
N PRO A 56 -18.06 3.72 -0.24
CA PRO A 56 -18.10 2.31 0.17
C PRO A 56 -17.47 1.41 -0.90
N ILE A 57 -16.13 1.38 -0.97
CA ILE A 57 -15.37 0.60 -1.96
C ILE A 57 -15.82 -0.85 -2.03
N MET A 58 -15.99 -1.51 -0.88
CA MET A 58 -16.39 -2.92 -0.83
C MET A 58 -17.78 -3.16 -1.43
N TYR A 59 -18.69 -2.20 -1.29
CA TYR A 59 -20.02 -2.25 -1.90
C TYR A 59 -19.91 -2.04 -3.41
N ILE A 60 -19.20 -0.99 -3.85
CA ILE A 60 -18.98 -0.68 -5.29
C ILE A 60 -18.35 -1.89 -6.02
N HIS A 61 -17.38 -2.54 -5.39
CA HIS A 61 -16.71 -3.72 -5.95
C HIS A 61 -17.59 -4.97 -6.04
N ARG A 62 -18.73 -4.99 -5.33
CA ARG A 62 -19.67 -6.12 -5.26
C ARG A 62 -21.07 -5.75 -5.75
N ASP A 63 -21.23 -4.58 -6.36
CA ASP A 63 -22.51 -4.10 -6.87
C ASP A 63 -22.93 -4.94 -8.10
N PRO A 64 -24.06 -5.66 -8.05
CA PRO A 64 -24.53 -6.49 -9.15
C PRO A 64 -24.87 -5.69 -10.41
N ASN A 65 -25.12 -4.37 -10.31
CA ASN A 65 -25.35 -3.50 -11.47
C ASN A 65 -24.06 -3.20 -12.25
N ILE A 66 -22.90 -3.41 -11.62
CA ILE A 66 -21.57 -3.15 -12.18
C ILE A 66 -20.84 -4.47 -12.50
N TRP A 67 -21.03 -5.48 -11.65
CA TRP A 67 -20.33 -6.75 -11.71
C TRP A 67 -21.33 -7.91 -11.75
N GLU A 68 -21.46 -8.54 -12.91
CA GLU A 68 -22.25 -9.77 -13.07
C GLU A 68 -21.74 -10.87 -12.13
N HIS A 69 -22.59 -11.58 -11.38
CA HIS A 69 -22.15 -12.55 -10.36
C HIS A 69 -21.05 -12.01 -9.42
N PRO A 70 -21.31 -10.94 -8.66
CA PRO A 70 -20.28 -10.11 -8.02
C PRO A 70 -19.45 -10.84 -6.97
N LEU A 71 -19.94 -11.93 -6.39
CA LEU A 71 -19.25 -12.69 -5.36
C LEU A 71 -18.37 -13.81 -5.93
N GLU A 72 -18.45 -14.10 -7.22
CA GLU A 72 -17.61 -15.11 -7.87
C GLU A 72 -16.23 -14.55 -8.22
N PHE A 73 -15.20 -15.36 -8.00
CA PHE A 73 -13.84 -15.04 -8.40
C PHE A 73 -13.65 -15.33 -9.89
N ASN A 74 -13.56 -14.27 -10.71
CA ASN A 74 -13.31 -14.40 -12.14
C ASN A 74 -12.24 -13.39 -12.61
N PRO A 75 -10.98 -13.81 -12.83
CA PRO A 75 -9.92 -12.94 -13.35
C PRO A 75 -10.23 -12.33 -14.73
N ASP A 76 -11.07 -12.98 -15.55
CA ASP A 76 -11.36 -12.52 -16.89
C ASP A 76 -12.19 -11.22 -16.92
N ARG A 77 -12.78 -10.80 -15.79
CA ARG A 77 -13.35 -9.46 -15.61
C ARG A 77 -12.37 -8.31 -15.87
N PHE A 78 -11.07 -8.61 -15.80
CA PHE A 78 -9.98 -7.67 -16.07
C PHE A 78 -9.33 -7.87 -17.44
N LEU A 79 -10.00 -8.56 -18.36
CA LEU A 79 -9.70 -8.45 -19.79
C LEU A 79 -9.87 -7.00 -20.25
N PRO A 80 -9.04 -6.50 -21.18
CA PRO A 80 -9.14 -5.13 -21.69
C PRO A 80 -10.55 -4.76 -22.17
N GLU A 81 -11.23 -5.69 -22.82
CA GLU A 81 -12.57 -5.55 -23.38
C GLU A 81 -13.64 -5.44 -22.28
N GLU A 82 -13.46 -6.11 -21.15
CA GLU A 82 -14.38 -6.04 -20.00
C GLU A 82 -14.12 -4.82 -19.12
N VAL A 83 -12.86 -4.34 -19.09
CA VAL A 83 -12.51 -3.11 -18.36
C VAL A 83 -13.06 -1.88 -19.07
N SER A 84 -13.01 -1.84 -20.41
CA SER A 84 -13.47 -0.69 -21.20
C SER A 84 -14.98 -0.45 -21.12
N LYS A 85 -15.78 -1.48 -20.83
CA LYS A 85 -17.25 -1.39 -20.67
C LYS A 85 -17.68 -0.69 -19.38
N ARG A 86 -16.78 -0.49 -18.43
CA ARG A 86 -17.10 -0.11 -17.05
C ARG A 86 -16.58 1.28 -16.71
N HIS A 87 -17.25 1.96 -15.79
CA HIS A 87 -16.77 3.26 -15.32
C HIS A 87 -15.42 3.10 -14.59
N PRO A 88 -14.43 4.00 -14.78
CA PRO A 88 -13.12 3.89 -14.13
C PRO A 88 -13.19 3.82 -12.59
N TYR A 89 -14.18 4.49 -11.99
CA TYR A 89 -14.42 4.46 -10.53
C TYR A 89 -15.23 3.26 -10.02
N SER A 90 -15.58 2.31 -10.90
CA SER A 90 -16.15 1.02 -10.50
C SER A 90 -15.12 0.08 -9.85
N TYR A 91 -13.83 0.39 -9.96
CA TYR A 91 -12.74 -0.39 -9.38
C TYR A 91 -11.69 0.54 -8.75
N LEU A 92 -11.66 0.57 -7.42
CA LEU A 92 -10.89 1.52 -6.59
C LEU A 92 -9.98 0.83 -5.55
N PRO A 93 -9.21 -0.22 -5.90
CA PRO A 93 -8.34 -0.93 -4.96
C PRO A 93 -7.24 -0.04 -4.35
N PHE A 94 -6.89 1.06 -5.02
CA PHE A 94 -5.80 1.98 -4.68
C PHE A 94 -6.28 3.43 -4.64
N SER A 95 -7.59 3.66 -4.41
CA SER A 95 -8.25 4.96 -4.53
C SER A 95 -8.13 5.54 -5.97
N GLY A 96 -8.54 6.78 -6.17
CA GLY A 96 -8.49 7.48 -7.45
C GLY A 96 -8.17 8.98 -7.28
N GLY A 97 -7.85 9.65 -8.39
CA GLY A 97 -7.56 11.09 -8.41
C GLY A 97 -6.23 11.49 -7.74
N PRO A 98 -6.10 12.76 -7.29
CA PRO A 98 -4.85 13.30 -6.72
C PRO A 98 -4.39 12.64 -5.42
N ARG A 99 -5.30 11.95 -4.72
CA ARG A 99 -5.03 11.19 -3.48
C ARG A 99 -5.06 9.68 -3.73
N SER A 100 -4.74 9.27 -4.95
CA SER A 100 -4.52 7.85 -5.28
C SER A 100 -3.22 7.34 -4.64
N CYS A 101 -3.13 6.03 -4.44
CA CYS A 101 -1.97 5.41 -3.79
C CYS A 101 -0.72 5.55 -4.66
N ILE A 102 0.27 6.31 -4.16
CA ILE A 102 1.59 6.45 -4.80
C ILE A 102 2.34 5.11 -4.93
N GLY A 103 2.03 4.15 -4.04
CA GLY A 103 2.66 2.84 -3.98
C GLY A 103 2.07 1.79 -4.94
N PHE A 104 1.05 2.11 -5.74
CA PHE A 104 0.34 1.14 -6.59
C PHE A 104 1.29 0.28 -7.46
N LYS A 105 2.21 0.94 -8.19
CA LYS A 105 3.15 0.23 -9.09
C LYS A 105 4.05 -0.72 -8.32
N TYR A 106 4.57 -0.29 -7.17
CA TYR A 106 5.41 -1.11 -6.30
C TYR A 106 4.61 -2.30 -5.74
N ALA A 107 3.41 -2.05 -5.21
CA ALA A 107 2.55 -3.09 -4.65
C ALA A 107 2.23 -4.19 -5.69
N MET A 108 1.85 -3.82 -6.91
CA MET A 108 1.60 -4.78 -7.99
C MET A 108 2.84 -5.60 -8.33
N MET A 109 4.03 -4.98 -8.38
CA MET A 109 5.27 -5.71 -8.61
C MET A 109 5.62 -6.67 -7.47
N ALA A 110 5.46 -6.23 -6.21
CA ALA A 110 5.74 -7.02 -5.03
C ALA A 110 4.81 -8.24 -4.95
N MET A 111 3.49 -8.04 -5.10
CA MET A 111 2.50 -9.13 -5.08
C MET A 111 2.74 -10.14 -6.20
N LYS A 112 2.97 -9.68 -7.44
CA LYS A 112 3.27 -10.57 -8.58
C LYS A 112 4.55 -11.37 -8.34
N THR A 113 5.58 -10.75 -7.77
CA THR A 113 6.85 -11.44 -7.45
C THR A 113 6.65 -12.49 -6.36
N ALA A 114 5.96 -12.14 -5.27
CA ALA A 114 5.70 -13.05 -4.16
C ALA A 114 4.87 -14.26 -4.60
N ILE A 115 3.73 -14.04 -5.25
CA ILE A 115 2.83 -15.12 -5.69
C ILE A 115 3.54 -16.01 -6.73
N CYS A 116 4.22 -15.42 -7.71
CA CYS A 116 4.97 -16.18 -8.71
C CYS A 116 6.05 -17.05 -8.07
N THR A 117 6.72 -16.55 -7.02
CA THR A 117 7.76 -17.30 -6.32
C THR A 117 7.16 -18.48 -5.56
N VAL A 118 6.07 -18.26 -4.82
CA VAL A 118 5.38 -19.31 -4.06
C VAL A 118 4.87 -20.41 -5.00
N VAL A 119 4.08 -20.05 -6.03
CA VAL A 119 3.46 -21.02 -6.94
C VAL A 119 4.50 -21.80 -7.76
N ARG A 120 5.67 -21.21 -8.01
CA ARG A 120 6.75 -21.88 -8.75
C ARG A 120 7.53 -22.89 -7.91
N HIS A 121 7.62 -22.66 -6.60
CA HIS A 121 8.45 -23.45 -5.70
C HIS A 121 7.65 -24.39 -4.80
N TYR A 122 6.34 -24.21 -4.71
CA TYR A 122 5.46 -24.96 -3.82
C TYR A 122 4.11 -25.24 -4.50
N LYS A 123 3.59 -26.44 -4.25
CA LYS A 123 2.17 -26.76 -4.39
C LYS A 123 1.46 -26.22 -3.16
N VAL A 124 0.52 -25.32 -3.37
CA VAL A 124 -0.27 -24.68 -2.31
C VAL A 124 -1.56 -25.47 -2.11
N SER A 125 -1.95 -25.71 -0.86
CA SER A 125 -3.18 -26.39 -0.48
C SER A 125 -3.85 -25.69 0.70
N THR A 126 -5.17 -25.80 0.82
CA THR A 126 -5.94 -25.23 1.94
C THR A 126 -7.17 -26.09 2.21
N GLU A 127 -7.68 -26.02 3.44
CA GLU A 127 -8.94 -26.65 3.85
C GLU A 127 -10.17 -25.84 3.44
N LEU A 128 -9.97 -24.58 3.02
CA LEU A 128 -11.03 -23.67 2.58
C LEU A 128 -11.57 -24.12 1.21
N LYS A 129 -12.89 -24.23 1.10
CA LYS A 129 -13.58 -24.71 -0.11
C LYS A 129 -14.21 -23.57 -0.91
N SER A 130 -14.60 -22.49 -0.23
CA SER A 130 -15.32 -21.36 -0.81
C SER A 130 -14.80 -20.03 -0.25
N LEU A 131 -15.04 -18.95 -1.00
CA LEU A 131 -14.78 -17.58 -0.54
C LEU A 131 -15.61 -17.22 0.70
N THR A 132 -16.77 -17.86 0.87
CA THR A 132 -17.64 -17.71 2.05
C THR A 132 -17.02 -18.28 3.32
N ASP A 133 -16.00 -19.15 3.20
CA ASP A 133 -15.29 -19.69 4.36
C ASP A 133 -14.30 -18.67 4.96
N VAL A 134 -14.12 -17.55 4.26
CA VAL A 134 -13.20 -16.47 4.64
C VAL A 134 -13.99 -15.32 5.24
N ASP A 135 -13.96 -15.26 6.55
CA ASP A 135 -14.51 -14.17 7.35
C ASP A 135 -13.48 -13.04 7.52
N PHE A 136 -13.97 -11.81 7.54
CA PHE A 136 -13.16 -10.61 7.69
C PHE A 136 -13.76 -9.66 8.72
N VAL A 137 -12.90 -8.94 9.40
CA VAL A 137 -13.28 -7.85 10.30
C VAL A 137 -12.93 -6.52 9.61
N PRO A 138 -13.91 -5.63 9.42
CA PRO A 138 -13.65 -4.30 8.91
C PRO A 138 -12.90 -3.49 9.98
N GLY A 139 -11.72 -3.00 9.63
CA GLY A 139 -10.98 -1.98 10.36
C GLY A 139 -10.43 -0.94 9.38
N VAL A 140 -9.43 -0.16 9.79
CA VAL A 140 -8.69 0.74 8.85
C VAL A 140 -8.15 -0.04 7.65
N VAL A 141 -7.77 -1.29 7.88
CA VAL A 141 -7.48 -2.30 6.87
C VAL A 141 -8.39 -3.50 7.09
N LEU A 142 -8.88 -4.10 6.01
CA LEU A 142 -9.62 -5.35 6.05
C LEU A 142 -8.69 -6.47 6.55
N LYS A 143 -9.05 -7.09 7.67
CA LYS A 143 -8.25 -8.18 8.26
C LYS A 143 -9.07 -9.47 8.25
N PRO A 144 -8.43 -10.63 8.06
CA PRO A 144 -9.11 -11.89 8.29
C PRO A 144 -9.51 -11.98 9.78
N SER A 145 -10.70 -12.50 10.07
CA SER A 145 -11.20 -12.63 11.46
C SER A 145 -10.38 -13.64 12.27
N ARG A 146 -9.75 -14.60 11.59
CA ARG A 146 -8.95 -15.69 12.15
C ARG A 146 -7.80 -16.05 11.22
N GLY A 147 -6.83 -16.80 11.73
CA GLY A 147 -5.77 -17.38 10.90
C GLY A 147 -6.31 -18.49 10.00
N TYR A 148 -5.88 -18.52 8.75
CA TYR A 148 -6.18 -19.61 7.79
C TYR A 148 -4.93 -20.45 7.55
N ARG A 149 -5.06 -21.77 7.69
CA ARG A 149 -3.95 -22.70 7.44
C ARG A 149 -3.78 -22.90 5.93
N ILE A 150 -2.54 -22.76 5.48
CA ILE A 150 -2.13 -22.97 4.09
C ILE A 150 -0.97 -23.97 4.10
N GLY A 151 -1.14 -25.10 3.41
CA GLY A 151 -0.10 -26.10 3.23
C GLY A 151 0.78 -25.76 2.03
N LEU A 152 2.11 -25.80 2.22
CA LEU A 152 3.10 -25.59 1.17
C LEU A 152 3.95 -26.85 1.02
N GLN A 153 3.77 -27.56 -0.09
CA GLN A 153 4.55 -28.76 -0.39
C GLN A 153 5.53 -28.47 -1.53
N PRO A 154 6.84 -28.68 -1.38
CA PRO A 154 7.77 -28.54 -2.51
C PRO A 154 7.40 -29.56 -3.60
N PRO A 155 7.53 -29.23 -4.90
CA PRO A 155 7.33 -30.20 -5.97
C PRO A 155 8.24 -31.41 -5.75
N SER A 156 7.72 -32.61 -6.01
CA SER A 156 8.51 -33.85 -6.00
C SER A 156 9.54 -33.80 -7.13
N VAL A 157 10.75 -33.34 -6.82
CA VAL A 157 11.87 -33.32 -7.78
C VAL A 157 12.91 -34.32 -7.27
N ASN A 158 13.32 -35.25 -8.14
CA ASN A 158 14.37 -36.23 -7.86
C ASN A 158 15.60 -35.56 -7.22
N VAL A 159 15.90 -35.99 -5.99
CA VAL A 159 16.88 -35.39 -5.07
C VAL A 159 18.31 -35.39 -5.65
N LEU A 160 18.61 -36.35 -6.54
CA LEU A 160 19.91 -36.52 -7.19
C LEU A 160 20.37 -35.28 -8.00
N THR A 161 19.45 -34.53 -8.61
CA THR A 161 19.82 -33.33 -9.38
C THR A 161 20.15 -32.09 -8.54
N ARG A 162 19.87 -32.08 -7.23
CA ARG A 162 20.10 -30.90 -6.36
C ARG A 162 21.49 -30.88 -5.68
N VAL A 163 22.13 -32.03 -5.51
CA VAL A 163 23.35 -32.14 -4.69
C VAL A 163 24.61 -31.63 -5.43
N LEU A 164 24.64 -31.66 -6.77
CA LEU A 164 25.86 -31.36 -7.53
C LEU A 164 26.12 -29.87 -7.85
N HIS A 165 25.21 -28.94 -7.55
CA HIS A 165 25.37 -27.51 -7.91
C HIS A 165 25.66 -26.56 -6.75
N ARG A 166 25.90 -27.08 -5.54
CA ARG A 166 26.26 -26.27 -4.37
C ARG A 166 27.75 -26.34 -4.09
N ARG A 167 28.55 -25.81 -5.03
CA ARG A 167 29.97 -25.47 -4.82
C ARG A 167 30.05 -24.19 -3.97
N TRP A 168 29.77 -24.35 -2.69
CA TRP A 168 29.88 -23.31 -1.66
C TRP A 168 31.37 -23.00 -1.42
N ARG A 169 31.82 -21.84 -1.90
CA ARG A 169 33.05 -21.19 -1.37
C ARG A 169 33.22 -19.71 -1.69
N LEU A 170 32.32 -19.07 -2.47
CA LEU A 170 32.45 -17.64 -2.84
C LEU A 170 31.33 -16.69 -2.34
N GLU A 171 30.29 -17.18 -1.67
CA GLU A 171 29.10 -16.37 -1.34
C GLU A 171 29.18 -15.65 0.02
N ILE A 172 30.08 -16.03 0.94
CA ILE A 172 30.15 -15.40 2.27
C ILE A 172 30.61 -13.93 2.16
N GLY A 173 31.58 -13.62 1.29
CA GLY A 173 32.04 -12.24 1.08
C GLY A 173 30.99 -11.35 0.39
N LYS A 174 30.20 -11.91 -0.53
CA LYS A 174 29.09 -11.19 -1.17
C LYS A 174 27.92 -10.99 -0.22
N MET A 175 27.57 -12.00 0.59
CA MET A 175 26.52 -11.86 1.60
C MET A 175 26.87 -10.83 2.68
N ALA A 176 28.14 -10.76 3.10
CA ALA A 176 28.58 -9.69 4.00
C ALA A 176 28.34 -8.31 3.38
N LEU A 177 28.70 -8.12 2.10
CA LEU A 177 28.45 -6.87 1.36
C LEU A 177 26.95 -6.57 1.20
N TYR A 178 26.12 -7.58 0.94
CA TYR A 178 24.66 -7.45 0.80
C TYR A 178 23.92 -7.27 2.12
N ILE A 179 24.55 -7.54 3.26
CA ILE A 179 23.96 -7.27 4.59
C ILE A 179 24.42 -5.89 5.07
N THR A 180 25.70 -5.56 4.93
CA THR A 180 26.23 -4.29 5.43
C THR A 180 25.80 -3.10 4.56
N PHE A 181 25.76 -3.24 3.24
CA PHE A 181 25.41 -2.14 2.35
C PHE A 181 23.95 -1.69 2.50
N PRO A 182 22.93 -2.57 2.50
CA PRO A 182 21.54 -2.14 2.68
C PRO A 182 21.22 -1.69 4.09
N VAL A 183 21.91 -2.24 5.11
CA VAL A 183 21.74 -1.76 6.50
C VAL A 183 22.35 -0.37 6.66
N ALA A 184 23.53 -0.11 6.10
CA ALA A 184 24.12 1.24 6.09
C ALA A 184 23.29 2.22 5.27
N LEU A 185 22.77 1.78 4.13
CA LEU A 185 21.90 2.58 3.27
C LEU A 185 20.53 2.84 3.90
N PHE A 186 19.96 1.86 4.61
CA PHE A 186 18.77 2.03 5.45
C PHE A 186 19.08 2.98 6.60
N HIS A 187 20.23 2.89 7.25
CA HIS A 187 20.60 3.81 8.31
C HIS A 187 20.81 5.25 7.80
N TYR A 188 21.31 5.41 6.57
CA TYR A 188 21.50 6.70 5.91
C TYR A 188 20.18 7.31 5.42
N PHE A 189 19.30 6.51 4.80
CA PHE A 189 17.99 6.99 4.31
C PHE A 189 16.92 7.07 5.39
N ASN A 190 17.08 6.38 6.52
CA ASN A 190 16.17 6.42 7.65
C ASN A 190 16.70 7.38 8.74
N GLN A 191 17.57 8.33 8.35
CA GLN A 191 17.81 9.57 9.10
C GLN A 191 16.64 10.50 8.77
N PRO A 192 15.62 10.61 9.63
CA PRO A 192 14.40 11.34 9.31
C PRO A 192 14.70 12.82 9.01
N GLU A 193 15.75 13.36 9.64
CA GLU A 193 16.21 14.74 9.47
C GLU A 193 16.60 15.06 8.01
N LEU A 194 17.36 14.18 7.34
CA LEU A 194 17.81 14.43 5.97
C LEU A 194 16.67 14.32 4.94
N PHE A 195 15.73 13.39 5.15
CA PHE A 195 14.58 13.23 4.26
C PHE A 195 13.58 14.37 4.47
N GLU A 196 13.30 14.75 5.71
CA GLU A 196 12.42 15.87 6.03
C GLU A 196 13.00 17.19 5.51
N ASP A 197 14.28 17.46 5.73
CA ASP A 197 14.93 18.68 5.24
C ASP A 197 14.91 18.76 3.71
N TRP A 198 15.21 17.65 3.02
CA TRP A 198 15.17 17.62 1.57
C TRP A 198 13.75 17.81 1.04
N VAL A 199 12.75 17.11 1.59
CA VAL A 199 11.34 17.25 1.18
C VAL A 199 10.82 18.66 1.46
N VAL A 200 11.14 19.23 2.63
CA VAL A 200 10.73 20.59 3.01
C VAL A 200 11.39 21.62 2.10
N LYS A 201 12.70 21.48 1.82
CA LYS A 201 13.44 22.38 0.94
C LYS A 201 12.91 22.31 -0.50
N THR A 202 12.79 21.12 -1.07
CA THR A 202 12.28 20.93 -2.44
C THR A 202 10.83 21.37 -2.58
N LYS A 203 9.98 21.17 -1.55
CA LYS A 203 8.62 21.72 -1.56
C LYS A 203 8.59 23.25 -1.50
N ARG A 204 9.46 23.89 -0.71
CA ARG A 204 9.58 25.36 -0.65
C ARG A 204 10.10 25.96 -1.95
N GLU A 205 10.96 25.25 -2.68
CA GLU A 205 11.47 25.67 -4.00
C GLU A 205 10.40 25.51 -5.09
N LEU A 206 9.65 24.40 -5.11
CA LEU A 206 8.60 24.15 -6.10
C LEU A 206 7.29 24.91 -5.84
N TYR A 207 7.01 25.19 -4.57
CA TYR A 207 5.82 25.90 -4.11
C TYR A 207 6.24 26.97 -3.10
N PRO A 208 6.76 28.12 -3.57
CA PRO A 208 7.09 29.22 -2.69
C PRO A 208 5.82 29.66 -1.94
N PRO A 209 5.89 29.82 -0.60
CA PRO A 209 4.74 30.27 0.17
C PRO A 209 4.32 31.67 -0.27
N GLU A 210 3.03 31.90 -0.46
CA GLU A 210 2.48 33.23 -0.70
C GLU A 210 2.76 34.13 0.53
N ASP A 211 3.25 35.36 0.34
CA ASP A 211 3.54 36.28 1.45
C ASP A 211 2.30 37.09 1.83
N THR A 212 1.27 36.40 2.33
CA THR A 212 0.03 37.04 2.79
C THR A 212 0.19 37.58 4.23
N PRO A 213 -0.48 38.70 4.58
CA PRO A 213 -0.47 39.24 5.95
C PRO A 213 -0.94 38.22 7.00
N GLU A 214 -1.88 37.36 6.62
CA GLU A 214 -2.45 36.30 7.47
C GLU A 214 -1.43 35.20 7.77
N GLN A 215 -0.63 34.78 6.78
CA GLN A 215 0.48 33.85 7.01
C GLN A 215 1.55 34.43 7.93
N ARG A 216 1.88 35.73 7.81
CA ARG A 216 2.82 36.39 8.72
C ARG A 216 2.33 36.41 10.16
N GLN A 217 1.04 36.68 10.37
CA GLN A 217 0.43 36.62 11.70
C GLN A 217 0.46 35.19 12.27
N PHE A 218 0.11 34.19 11.45
CA PHE A 218 0.13 32.80 11.85
C PHE A 218 1.54 32.30 12.23
N LEU A 219 2.55 32.63 11.43
CA LEU A 219 3.95 32.28 11.72
C LEU A 219 4.45 32.97 13.00
N THR A 220 4.06 34.23 13.22
CA THR A 220 4.40 34.96 14.45
C THR A 220 3.76 34.30 15.68
N ALA A 221 2.51 33.83 15.56
CA ALA A 221 1.84 33.10 16.63
C ALA A 221 2.52 31.75 16.94
N ILE A 222 2.91 30.99 15.92
CA ILE A 222 3.69 29.75 16.08
C ILE A 222 5.02 30.03 16.79
N GLN A 223 5.73 31.10 16.40
CA GLN A 223 7.01 31.46 16.99
C GLN A 223 6.87 31.74 18.49
N LYS A 224 5.81 32.46 18.90
CA LYS A 224 5.49 32.75 20.30
C LYS A 224 5.18 31.48 21.10
N ILE A 225 4.41 30.56 20.52
CA ILE A 225 4.08 29.29 21.19
C ILE A 225 5.34 28.45 21.42
N LYS A 226 6.24 28.39 20.43
CA LYS A 226 7.50 27.64 20.55
C LYS A 226 8.40 28.23 21.63
N THR A 227 8.57 29.55 21.67
CA THR A 227 9.38 30.22 22.71
C THR A 227 8.79 30.02 24.10
N GLN A 228 7.47 30.06 24.23
CA GLN A 228 6.80 29.77 25.50
C GLN A 228 7.03 28.32 25.96
N GLN A 229 6.86 27.35 25.06
CA GLN A 229 7.10 25.92 25.37
C GLN A 229 8.56 25.63 25.74
N GLU A 230 9.50 26.32 25.12
CA GLU A 230 10.93 26.18 25.40
C GLU A 230 11.29 26.78 26.76
N ALA A 231 10.74 27.95 27.11
CA ALA A 231 10.86 28.53 28.44
C ALA A 231 10.25 27.64 29.53
N ASP A 232 9.09 27.02 29.26
CA ASP A 232 8.44 26.11 30.21
C ASP A 232 9.22 24.80 30.38
N ARG A 233 9.85 24.28 29.31
CA ARG A 233 10.79 23.13 29.39
C ARG A 233 12.02 23.44 30.23
N LEU A 234 12.62 24.61 30.04
CA LEU A 234 13.80 25.04 30.82
C LEU A 234 13.48 25.15 32.31
N LYS A 235 12.35 25.78 32.65
CA LYS A 235 11.87 25.86 34.04
C LYS A 235 11.59 24.48 34.65
N ALA A 236 11.05 23.54 33.88
CA ALA A 236 10.81 22.18 34.35
C ALA A 236 12.12 21.40 34.61
N LEU A 237 13.15 21.63 33.79
CA LEU A 237 14.49 21.04 33.99
C LEU A 237 15.20 21.62 35.22
N GLU A 238 15.13 22.93 35.43
CA GLU A 238 15.69 23.60 36.62
C GLU A 238 15.03 23.11 37.92
N LYS A 239 13.71 22.90 37.91
CA LYS A 239 12.95 22.35 39.04
C LYS A 239 13.30 20.89 39.35
N ASN A 240 13.66 20.10 38.33
CA ASN A 240 14.09 18.71 38.50
C ASN A 240 15.56 18.58 38.92
N ALA A 241 16.38 19.61 38.71
CA ALA A 241 17.78 19.64 39.14
C ALA A 241 17.97 20.15 40.59
N THR A 242 16.92 20.70 41.20
CA THR A 242 16.91 21.27 42.56
C THR A 242 16.20 20.39 43.60
N ASN A 243 15.65 19.24 43.19
CA ASN A 243 15.13 18.15 44.04
C ASN A 243 16.08 16.95 43.98
#